data_AF-A0A4P7IFB9-F1
#
_entry.id   AF-A0A4P7IFB9-F1
#
_cell.length_a   1.000
_cell.length_b   1.000
_cell.length_c   1.000
_cell.angle_alpha   90.00
_cell.angle_beta   90.00
_cell.angle_gamma   90.00
#
_symmetry.space_group_name_H-M   'P 1'
#
loop_
_entity.id
_entity.type
_entity.pdbx_description
1 polymer ?
#
loop_
_entity_poly.entity_id
_entity_poly.type
_entity_poly.pdbx_seq_one_letter_code
_entity_poly.pdbx_strand_id
1 'polypeptide(L)'
;MRTRTVAATVAGWLLVITGVGHTTLVAISSAATTSPADTAIRDAMAAAPVTVAGLERSYWDLYVGFSLMMALMLVGLGALVLLVLRRAPELVARGMVVLLALVLVPAWAISALLLPPPPIVLLGAAAVAVVSAAVLRPRPTRVQQPVPADIFDM
;
A
#
# COMPACT_ATOMS: atom_id res chain seq x y z
N MET A 1 -17.53 -12.19 3.94
CA MET A 1 -16.28 -12.62 3.30
C MET A 1 -15.96 -11.75 2.08
N ARG A 2 -16.85 -11.68 1.08
CA ARG A 2 -16.68 -10.87 -0.16
C ARG A 2 -16.16 -9.44 0.04
N THR A 3 -16.72 -8.66 0.97
CA THR A 3 -16.27 -7.27 1.24
C THR A 3 -14.82 -7.18 1.69
N ARG A 4 -14.36 -8.13 2.52
CA ARG A 4 -12.97 -8.15 3.04
C ARG A 4 -11.98 -8.55 1.95
N THR A 5 -12.35 -9.53 1.14
CA THR A 5 -11.59 -9.95 -0.04
C THR A 5 -11.43 -8.78 -1.01
N VAL A 6 -12.52 -8.08 -1.35
CA VAL A 6 -12.46 -6.90 -2.24
C VAL A 6 -11.59 -5.79 -1.66
N ALA A 7 -11.75 -5.46 -0.37
CA ALA A 7 -10.93 -4.44 0.27
C ALA A 7 -9.44 -4.81 0.29
N ALA A 8 -9.10 -6.06 0.60
CA ALA A 8 -7.72 -6.55 0.55
C ALA A 8 -7.17 -6.54 -0.88
N THR A 9 -7.97 -6.88 -1.90
CA THR A 9 -7.57 -6.81 -3.31
C THR A 9 -7.24 -5.38 -3.72
N VAL A 10 -8.12 -4.43 -3.37
CA VAL A 10 -7.92 -3.00 -3.66
C VAL A 10 -6.66 -2.49 -2.97
N ALA A 11 -6.52 -2.75 -1.66
CA ALA A 11 -5.34 -2.34 -0.91
C ALA A 11 -4.05 -2.94 -1.47
N GLY A 12 -4.05 -4.24 -1.82
CA GLY A 12 -2.91 -4.93 -2.40
C GLY A 12 -2.46 -4.30 -3.72
N TRP A 13 -3.38 -4.03 -4.64
CA TRP A 13 -3.05 -3.38 -5.91
C TRP A 13 -2.60 -1.93 -5.74
N LEU A 14 -3.24 -1.15 -4.86
CA LEU A 14 -2.83 0.23 -4.61
C LEU A 14 -1.42 0.31 -4.01
N LEU A 15 -1.05 -0.63 -3.14
CA LEU A 15 0.32 -0.74 -2.62
C LEU A 15 1.34 -1.06 -3.71
N VAL A 16 1.03 -2.03 -4.59
CA VAL A 16 1.90 -2.37 -5.73
C VAL A 16 2.06 -1.17 -6.67
N ILE A 17 0.96 -0.51 -7.04
CA ILE A 17 1.00 0.67 -7.93
C ILE A 17 1.79 1.81 -7.29
N THR A 18 1.60 2.06 -6.00
CA THR A 18 2.34 3.10 -5.27
C THR A 18 3.84 2.80 -5.27
N GLY A 19 4.24 1.57 -4.93
CA GLY A 19 5.63 1.16 -4.90
C GLY A 19 6.29 1.19 -6.28
N VAL A 20 5.64 0.63 -7.31
CA VAL A 20 6.14 0.66 -8.70
C VAL A 20 6.26 2.10 -9.20
N GLY A 21 5.23 2.93 -9.01
CA GLY A 21 5.24 4.33 -9.41
C GLY A 21 6.36 5.11 -8.73
N HIS A 22 6.60 4.87 -7.43
CA HIS A 22 7.71 5.48 -6.70
C HIS A 22 9.07 5.05 -7.29
N THR A 23 9.30 3.75 -7.52
CA THR A 23 10.53 3.26 -8.14
C THR A 23 10.76 3.89 -9.51
N THR A 24 9.72 3.97 -10.35
CA THR A 24 9.80 4.60 -11.67
C THR A 24 10.19 6.08 -11.55
N LEU A 25 9.58 6.83 -10.64
CA LEU A 25 9.91 8.24 -10.42
C LEU A 25 11.33 8.44 -9.89
N VAL A 26 11.78 7.60 -8.95
CA VAL A 26 13.16 7.63 -8.44
C VAL A 26 14.15 7.33 -9.56
N ALA A 27 13.88 6.32 -10.40
CA ALA A 27 14.74 5.97 -11.53
C ALA A 27 14.81 7.09 -12.57
N ILE A 28 13.66 7.64 -12.98
CA ILE A 28 13.60 8.75 -13.95
C ILE A 28 14.31 9.98 -13.39
N SER A 29 14.00 10.38 -12.15
CA SER A 29 14.62 11.56 -11.55
C SER A 29 16.13 11.40 -11.39
N SER A 30 16.62 10.22 -11.02
CA SER A 30 18.06 9.96 -10.89
C SER A 30 18.80 10.00 -12.23
N ALA A 31 18.14 9.63 -13.33
CA ALA A 31 18.75 9.59 -14.67
C ALA A 31 18.53 10.86 -15.50
N ALA A 32 17.51 11.67 -15.18
CA ALA A 32 17.16 12.85 -15.96
C ALA A 32 18.18 13.99 -15.79
N THR A 33 18.42 14.72 -16.86
CA THR A 33 19.10 16.02 -16.82
C THR A 33 18.23 16.99 -16.03
N THR A 34 18.69 17.38 -14.86
CA THR A 34 17.94 18.25 -13.95
C THR A 34 18.33 19.72 -14.10
N SER A 35 17.54 20.61 -13.50
CA SER A 35 17.86 22.02 -13.45
C SER A 35 19.21 22.25 -12.73
N PRO A 36 19.93 23.35 -13.00
CA PRO A 36 21.18 23.65 -12.29
C PRO A 36 21.02 23.68 -10.76
N ALA A 37 19.85 24.12 -10.28
CA ALA A 37 19.53 24.15 -8.85
C ALA A 37 19.42 22.74 -8.25
N ASP A 38 18.75 21.82 -8.94
CA ASP A 38 18.63 20.42 -8.50
C ASP A 38 19.99 19.71 -8.49
N THR A 39 20.83 19.99 -9.50
CA THR A 39 22.19 19.44 -9.57
C THR A 39 23.04 19.89 -8.38
N ALA A 40 22.99 21.18 -8.04
CA ALA A 40 23.71 21.71 -6.87
C ALA A 40 23.26 21.06 -5.55
N ILE A 41 21.96 20.76 -5.40
CA ILE A 41 21.44 20.04 -4.23
C ILE A 41 21.98 18.60 -4.19
N ARG A 42 21.98 17.90 -5.33
CA ARG A 42 22.52 16.53 -5.41
C ARG A 42 23.99 16.49 -5.06
N ASP A 43 24.78 17.42 -5.59
CA ASP A 43 26.22 17.51 -5.30
C ASP A 43 26.47 17.78 -3.81
N ALA A 44 25.66 18.66 -3.20
CA ALA A 44 25.73 18.91 -1.76
C ALA A 44 25.38 17.67 -0.92
N MET A 45 24.37 16.90 -1.33
CA MET A 45 24.01 15.63 -0.66
C MET A 45 25.09 14.55 -0.86
N ALA A 46 25.73 14.51 -2.03
CA ALA A 46 26.80 13.56 -2.33
C ALA A 46 28.09 13.88 -1.54
N ALA A 47 28.37 15.17 -1.31
CA ALA A 47 29.51 15.62 -0.54
C ALA A 47 29.34 15.51 0.99
N ALA A 48 28.14 15.17 1.48
CA ALA A 48 27.83 15.05 2.90
C ALA A 48 27.96 13.58 3.37
N PRO A 49 29.06 13.19 4.04
CA PRO A 49 29.22 11.82 4.55
C PRO A 49 28.36 11.58 5.79
N VAL A 50 27.83 10.37 5.90
CA VAL A 50 27.04 9.86 7.01
C VAL A 50 27.54 8.46 7.36
N THR A 51 27.85 8.24 8.63
CA THR A 51 28.26 6.93 9.14
C THR A 51 27.06 6.19 9.70
N VAL A 52 26.73 5.02 9.15
CA VAL A 52 25.64 4.15 9.62
C VAL A 52 26.22 2.77 9.91
N ALA A 53 26.11 2.32 11.17
CA ALA A 53 26.65 1.03 11.62
C ALA A 53 28.14 0.80 11.24
N GLY A 54 28.94 1.87 11.27
CA GLY A 54 30.37 1.83 10.92
C GLY A 54 30.69 1.86 9.42
N LEU A 55 29.67 1.92 8.54
CA LEU A 55 29.84 2.11 7.10
C LEU A 55 29.66 3.59 6.74
N GLU A 56 30.57 4.12 5.94
CA GLU A 56 30.47 5.49 5.42
C GLU A 56 29.67 5.50 4.11
N ARG A 57 28.67 6.39 4.02
CA ARG A 57 27.81 6.59 2.85
C ARG A 57 27.57 8.08 2.66
N SER A 58 27.31 8.52 1.43
CA SER A 58 26.82 9.89 1.24
C SER A 58 25.35 10.01 1.64
N TYR A 59 24.91 11.21 1.99
CA TYR A 59 23.48 11.48 2.21
C TYR A 59 22.66 11.19 0.95
N TRP A 60 23.24 11.38 -0.24
CA TRP A 60 22.62 10.98 -1.51
C TRP A 60 22.37 9.47 -1.61
N ASP A 61 23.35 8.65 -1.27
CA ASP A 61 23.20 7.18 -1.28
C ASP A 61 22.08 6.72 -0.34
N LEU A 62 22.01 7.33 0.85
CA LEU A 62 20.96 7.03 1.82
C LEU A 62 19.59 7.46 1.31
N TYR A 63 19.47 8.67 0.74
CA TYR A 63 18.21 9.17 0.19
C TYR A 63 17.65 8.25 -0.90
N VAL A 64 18.49 7.87 -1.88
CA VAL A 64 18.07 6.96 -2.96
C VAL A 64 17.81 5.55 -2.41
N GLY A 65 18.72 5.03 -1.58
CA GLY A 65 18.62 3.69 -1.01
C GLY A 65 17.36 3.50 -0.17
N PHE A 66 17.04 4.44 0.73
CA PHE A 66 15.80 4.39 1.52
C PHE A 66 14.56 4.50 0.64
N SER A 67 14.57 5.37 -0.37
CA SER A 67 13.46 5.52 -1.32
C SER A 67 13.16 4.20 -2.06
N LEU A 68 14.20 3.54 -2.57
CA LEU A 68 14.06 2.26 -3.25
C LEU A 68 13.62 1.13 -2.30
N MET A 69 14.18 1.09 -1.08
CA MET A 69 13.77 0.11 -0.07
C MET A 69 12.31 0.27 0.33
N MET A 70 11.84 1.52 0.54
CA MET A 70 10.43 1.80 0.83
C MET A 70 9.51 1.32 -0.29
N ALA A 71 9.86 1.61 -1.56
CA ALA A 71 9.09 1.12 -2.69
C ALA A 71 9.06 -0.40 -2.77
N LEU A 72 10.19 -1.08 -2.56
CA LEU A 72 10.26 -2.53 -2.54
C LEU A 72 9.36 -3.11 -1.44
N MET A 73 9.34 -2.52 -0.25
CA MET A 73 8.47 -2.93 0.85
C MET A 73 6.99 -2.76 0.51
N LEU A 74 6.60 -1.66 -0.15
CA LEU A 74 5.23 -1.45 -0.61
C LEU A 74 4.81 -2.49 -1.66
N VAL A 75 5.66 -2.75 -2.66
CA VAL A 75 5.41 -3.79 -3.67
C VAL A 75 5.32 -5.16 -3.02
N GLY A 76 6.27 -5.49 -2.14
CA GLY A 76 6.32 -6.77 -1.44
C GLY A 76 5.08 -7.02 -0.59
N LEU A 77 4.66 -6.02 0.20
CA LEU A 77 3.44 -6.11 1.02
C LEU A 77 2.20 -6.26 0.14
N GLY A 78 2.06 -5.45 -0.91
CA GLY A 78 0.93 -5.54 -1.83
C GLY A 78 0.86 -6.88 -2.55
N ALA A 79 1.99 -7.37 -3.05
CA ALA A 79 2.10 -8.68 -3.70
C ALA A 79 1.79 -9.83 -2.73
N LEU A 80 2.25 -9.75 -1.47
CA LEU A 80 1.93 -10.74 -0.44
C LEU A 80 0.42 -10.79 -0.16
N VAL A 81 -0.24 -9.64 -0.04
CA VAL A 81 -1.70 -9.56 0.12
C VAL A 81 -2.42 -10.22 -1.06
N LEU A 82 -2.00 -9.92 -2.30
CA LEU A 82 -2.57 -10.52 -3.51
C LEU A 82 -2.29 -12.03 -3.61
N LEU A 83 -1.12 -12.48 -3.15
CA LEU A 83 -0.78 -13.89 -3.09
C LEU A 83 -1.67 -14.65 -2.10
N VAL A 84 -1.88 -14.10 -0.90
CA VAL A 84 -2.80 -14.66 0.10
C VAL A 84 -4.21 -14.76 -0.47
N LEU A 85 -4.70 -13.71 -1.12
CA LEU A 85 -6.01 -13.71 -1.79
C LEU A 85 -6.16 -14.83 -2.83
N ARG A 86 -5.07 -15.16 -3.54
CA ARG A 86 -5.07 -16.19 -4.59
C ARG A 86 -4.88 -17.61 -4.05
N ARG A 87 -4.10 -17.79 -2.99
CA ARG A 87 -3.64 -19.11 -2.53
C ARG A 87 -4.30 -19.57 -1.24
N ALA A 88 -4.75 -18.64 -0.41
CA ALA A 88 -5.30 -18.90 0.91
C ALA A 88 -6.38 -17.84 1.26
N PRO A 89 -7.45 -17.71 0.44
CA PRO A 89 -8.47 -16.66 0.63
C PRO A 89 -9.20 -16.74 1.98
N GLU A 90 -9.22 -17.90 2.64
CA GLU A 90 -9.73 -18.11 3.98
C GLU A 90 -8.95 -17.32 5.06
N LEU A 91 -7.67 -17.00 4.81
CA LEU A 91 -6.85 -16.17 5.70
C LEU A 91 -7.23 -14.68 5.66
N VAL A 92 -8.06 -14.26 4.70
CA VAL A 92 -8.60 -12.89 4.59
C VAL A 92 -9.77 -12.70 5.57
N ALA A 93 -9.47 -13.01 6.83
CA ALA A 93 -10.34 -12.85 7.97
C ALA A 93 -10.32 -11.40 8.49
N ARG A 94 -11.10 -11.13 9.54
CA ARG A 94 -11.15 -9.80 10.17
C ARG A 94 -9.76 -9.36 10.65
N GLY A 95 -8.97 -10.28 11.20
CA GLY A 95 -7.63 -10.00 11.73
C GLY A 95 -6.69 -9.41 10.67
N MET A 96 -6.62 -10.01 9.48
CA MET A 96 -5.80 -9.51 8.38
C MET A 96 -6.21 -8.09 7.95
N VAL A 97 -7.51 -7.84 7.81
CA VAL A 97 -8.02 -6.51 7.42
C VAL A 97 -7.72 -5.46 8.49
N VAL A 98 -7.87 -5.81 9.78
CA VAL A 98 -7.50 -4.92 10.90
C VAL A 98 -6.00 -4.64 10.90
N LEU A 99 -5.16 -5.65 10.67
CA LEU A 99 -3.71 -5.47 10.58
C LEU A 99 -3.34 -4.53 9.42
N LEU A 100 -3.95 -4.71 8.24
CA LEU A 100 -3.76 -3.79 7.11
C LEU A 100 -4.20 -2.37 7.47
N ALA A 101 -5.32 -2.20 8.17
CA ALA A 101 -5.77 -0.88 8.62
C ALA A 101 -4.79 -0.23 9.59
N LEU A 102 -4.22 -0.99 10.53
CA LEU A 102 -3.21 -0.51 11.47
C LEU A 102 -1.92 -0.04 10.79
N VAL A 103 -1.59 -0.59 9.62
CA VAL A 103 -0.43 -0.15 8.82
C VAL A 103 -0.79 1.03 7.92
N LEU A 104 -1.92 0.94 7.19
CA LEU A 104 -2.29 1.90 6.16
C LEU A 104 -2.77 3.24 6.71
N VAL A 105 -3.43 3.27 7.88
CA VAL A 105 -3.91 4.53 8.47
C VAL A 105 -2.75 5.43 8.91
N PRO A 106 -1.75 4.95 9.68
CA PRO A 106 -0.56 5.75 9.98
C PRO A 106 0.22 6.13 8.73
N ALA A 107 0.36 5.22 7.77
CA ALA A 107 1.06 5.52 6.52
C ALA A 107 0.36 6.65 5.74
N TRP A 108 -0.98 6.64 5.68
CA TRP A 108 -1.75 7.73 5.08
C TRP A 108 -1.59 9.04 5.85
N ALA A 109 -1.63 9.02 7.19
CA ALA A 109 -1.43 10.21 8.01
C ALA A 109 -0.05 10.84 7.80
N ILE A 110 1.01 10.03 7.78
CA ILE A 110 2.39 10.48 7.49
C ILE A 110 2.46 11.06 6.08
N SER A 111 1.85 10.39 5.10
CA SER A 111 1.79 10.87 3.72
C SER A 111 1.10 12.23 3.61
N ALA A 112 -0.03 12.43 4.28
CA ALA A 112 -0.76 13.69 4.29
C ALA A 112 0.03 14.86 4.90
N LEU A 113 0.93 14.56 5.84
CA LEU A 113 1.77 15.57 6.50
C LEU A 113 3.04 15.90 5.71
N LEU A 114 3.64 14.93 5.06
CA LEU A 114 5.03 15.03 4.59
C LEU A 114 5.22 14.83 3.08
N LEU A 115 4.22 14.29 2.37
CA LEU A 115 4.40 13.83 0.99
C LEU A 115 3.49 14.59 -0.01
N PRO A 116 3.86 14.61 -1.30
CA PRO A 116 3.00 15.19 -2.34
C PRO A 116 1.71 14.38 -2.56
N PRO A 117 0.75 14.89 -3.35
CA PRO A 117 -0.58 14.29 -3.51
C PRO A 117 -0.65 12.80 -3.92
N PRO A 118 0.20 12.24 -4.81
CA PRO A 118 0.02 10.87 -5.28
C PRO A 118 -0.03 9.80 -4.16
N PRO A 119 0.96 9.70 -3.23
CA PRO A 119 0.87 8.78 -2.12
C PRO A 119 -0.28 9.09 -1.14
N ILE A 120 -0.71 10.35 -1.01
CA ILE A 120 -1.87 10.71 -0.15
C ILE A 120 -3.14 10.04 -0.68
N VAL A 121 -3.38 10.16 -1.99
CA VAL A 121 -4.58 9.62 -2.63
C VAL A 121 -4.56 8.09 -2.62
N LEU A 122 -3.45 7.47 -3.03
CA LEU A 122 -3.37 6.01 -3.16
C LEU A 122 -3.42 5.31 -1.79
N LEU A 123 -2.67 5.80 -0.80
CA LEU A 123 -2.70 5.24 0.55
C LEU A 123 -4.02 5.56 1.26
N GLY A 124 -4.60 6.73 1.02
CA GLY A 124 -5.92 7.11 1.54
C GLY A 124 -7.01 6.16 1.02
N ALA A 125 -7.04 5.89 -0.28
CA ALA A 125 -7.99 4.95 -0.87
C ALA A 125 -7.82 3.52 -0.32
N ALA A 126 -6.57 3.07 -0.15
CA ALA A 126 -6.27 1.77 0.45
C ALA A 126 -6.74 1.70 1.92
N ALA A 127 -6.45 2.74 2.72
CA ALA A 127 -6.85 2.87 4.11
C ALA A 127 -8.38 2.86 4.25
N VAL A 128 -9.08 3.65 3.45
CA VAL A 128 -10.56 3.70 3.44
C VAL A 128 -11.15 2.33 3.12
N ALA A 129 -10.60 1.62 2.13
CA ALA A 129 -11.08 0.29 1.76
C ALA A 129 -11.00 -0.71 2.93
N VAL A 130 -9.84 -0.79 3.60
CA VAL A 130 -9.64 -1.73 4.70
C VAL A 130 -10.36 -1.32 5.98
N VAL A 131 -10.44 -0.02 6.30
CA VAL A 131 -11.19 0.48 7.47
C VAL A 131 -12.69 0.20 7.28
N SER A 132 -13.23 0.48 6.10
CA SER A 132 -14.63 0.17 5.78
C SER A 132 -14.92 -1.32 5.95
N ALA A 133 -14.03 -2.20 5.46
CA ALA A 133 -14.19 -3.64 5.61
C ALA A 133 -13.98 -4.16 7.05
N ALA A 134 -13.27 -3.40 7.91
CA ALA A 134 -13.07 -3.73 9.32
C ALA A 134 -14.27 -3.34 10.19
N VAL A 135 -14.92 -2.21 9.88
CA VAL A 135 -16.03 -1.64 10.66
C VAL A 135 -17.40 -2.17 10.21
N LEU A 136 -17.60 -2.35 8.90
CA LEU A 136 -18.90 -2.79 8.37
C LEU A 136 -19.15 -4.27 8.69
N ARG A 137 -20.29 -4.56 9.33
CA ARG A 137 -20.75 -5.95 9.53
C ARG A 137 -21.17 -6.55 8.18
N PRO A 138 -20.89 -7.84 7.91
CA PRO A 138 -21.43 -8.51 6.74
C PRO A 138 -22.96 -8.42 6.77
N ARG A 139 -23.59 -7.98 5.67
CA ARG A 139 -25.05 -8.13 5.53
C ARG A 139 -25.38 -9.63 5.64
N PRO A 140 -26.35 -10.03 6.49
CA PRO A 140 -26.79 -11.41 6.52
C PRO A 140 -27.28 -11.77 5.11
N THR A 141 -26.72 -12.84 4.55
CA THR A 141 -27.21 -13.41 3.29
C THR A 141 -28.67 -13.76 3.54
N ARG A 142 -29.59 -13.18 2.77
CA ARG A 142 -31.01 -13.55 2.82
C ARG A 142 -31.06 -15.03 2.49
N VAL A 143 -31.26 -15.88 3.51
CA VAL A 143 -31.53 -17.30 3.30
C VAL A 143 -32.78 -17.32 2.45
N GLN A 144 -32.67 -17.82 1.21
CA GLN A 144 -33.83 -18.17 0.41
C GLN A 144 -34.59 -19.17 1.27
N GLN A 145 -35.72 -18.74 1.85
CA GLN A 145 -36.59 -19.69 2.52
C GLN A 145 -37.00 -20.72 1.46
N PRO A 146 -36.95 -22.02 1.79
CA PRO A 146 -37.47 -23.04 0.89
C PRO A 146 -38.91 -22.65 0.55
N VAL A 147 -39.24 -22.68 -0.75
CA VAL A 147 -40.62 -22.49 -1.21
C VAL A 147 -41.47 -23.53 -0.48
N PRO A 148 -42.52 -23.11 0.25
CA PRO A 148 -43.44 -24.04 0.90
C PRO A 148 -43.97 -25.06 -0.12
N ALA A 149 -43.83 -26.35 0.20
CA ALA A 149 -44.20 -27.44 -0.70
C ALA A 149 -45.73 -27.54 -0.92
N ASP A 150 -46.52 -26.83 -0.12
CA ASP A 150 -47.98 -26.79 -0.17
C ASP A 150 -48.55 -25.92 -1.31
N ILE A 151 -47.71 -25.19 -2.05
CA ILE A 151 -48.13 -24.37 -3.20
C ILE A 151 -48.45 -25.22 -4.44
N PHE A 152 -48.05 -26.49 -4.49
CA PHE A 152 -48.25 -27.37 -5.64
C PHE A 152 -49.41 -28.38 -5.49
N ASP A 153 -50.15 -28.34 -4.38
CA ASP A 153 -51.24 -29.28 -4.07
C ASP A 153 -52.67 -28.66 -4.19
N MET A 154 -52.83 -27.53 -4.91
CA MET A 154 -54.14 -26.96 -5.29
C MET A 154 -54.32 -26.93 -6.80
#